data_AF-A0A8J6TTC2-F1
#
_entry.id   AF-A0A8J6TTC2-F1
#
_cell.length_a   1.000
_cell.length_b   1.000
_cell.length_c   1.000
_cell.angle_alpha   90.00
_cell.angle_beta   90.00
_cell.angle_gamma   90.00
#
_symmetry.space_group_name_H-M   'P 1'
#
loop_
_entity.id
_entity.type
_entity.pdbx_description
1 polymer ?
#
loop_
_entity_poly.entity_id
_entity_poly.type
_entity_poly.pdbx_seq_one_letter_code
_entity_poly.pdbx_strand_id
1 'polypeptide(L)' 'MINNAIKRAEYKLEQHRSLGTKSPLSVIEVAQLMDIIKRGEAMKNSPSESLFFSFSVN' A
#
# COMPACT_ATOMS: atom_id res chain seq x y z
N MET A 1 8.14 -2.59 8.83
CA MET A 1 8.87 -2.11 7.62
C MET A 1 7.95 -1.74 6.45
N ILE A 2 6.82 -2.42 6.22
CA ILE A 2 5.84 -2.13 5.13
C ILE A 2 5.32 -0.68 5.12
N ASN A 3 5.01 -0.10 6.29
CA ASN A 3 4.52 1.29 6.37
C ASN A 3 5.49 2.34 5.81
N ASN A 4 6.80 2.10 5.86
CA ASN A 4 7.78 3.06 5.34
C ASN A 4 7.85 3.02 3.81
N ALA A 5 7.57 1.87 3.20
CA ALA A 5 7.52 1.72 1.75
C ALA A 5 6.29 2.44 1.17
N ILE A 6 5.13 2.31 1.83
CA ILE A 6 3.88 3.00 1.44
C ILE A 6 4.06 4.52 1.52
N LYS A 7 4.55 5.05 2.65
CA LYS A 7 4.80 6.49 2.80
C LYS A 7 5.77 7.05 1.76
N ARG A 8 6.81 6.29 1.39
CA ARG A 8 7.74 6.67 0.33
C ARG A 8 7.08 6.65 -1.05
N ALA A 9 6.19 5.70 -1.29
CA ALA A 9 5.44 5.62 -2.54
C ALA A 9 4.46 6.79 -2.68
N GLU A 10 3.72 7.12 -1.62
CA GLU A 10 2.82 8.28 -1.55
C GLU A 10 3.58 9.58 -1.82
N TYR A 11 4.71 9.80 -1.15
CA TYR A 11 5.54 11.00 -1.34
C TYR A 11 6.03 11.15 -2.78
N LYS A 12 6.47 10.06 -3.41
CA LYS A 12 6.91 10.08 -4.81
C LYS A 12 5.76 10.37 -5.77
N LEU A 13 4.57 9.83 -5.50
CA LEU A 13 3.38 10.07 -6.31
C LEU A 13 2.92 11.53 -6.19
N GLU A 14 3.00 12.11 -4.99
CA GLU A 14 2.68 13.52 -4.74
C GLU A 14 3.69 14.45 -5.42
N GLN A 15 4.97 14.10 -5.38
CA GLN A 15 6.02 14.81 -6.11
C GLN A 15 5.78 14.74 -7.64
N HIS A 16 5.42 13.57 -8.16
CA HIS A 16 5.04 13.40 -9.58
C HIS A 16 3.87 14.30 -9.95
N ARG A 17 2.82 14.32 -9.12
CA ARG A 17 1.64 15.17 -9.33
C ARG A 17 1.97 16.65 -9.32
N SER A 18 2.86 17.09 -8.42
CA SER A 18 3.31 18.48 -8.32
C SER A 18 4.17 18.90 -9.52
N LEU A 19 5.06 18.02 -9.99
CA LEU A 19 5.94 18.27 -11.14
C LEU A 19 5.22 18.15 -12.49
N GLY A 20 4.11 17.41 -12.54
CA GLY A 20 3.35 17.15 -13.77
C GLY A 20 4.23 16.48 -14.84
N THR A 21 4.20 17.02 -16.06
CA THR A 21 4.98 16.50 -17.20
C THR A 21 6.50 16.61 -17.03
N LYS A 22 6.98 17.36 -16.02
CA LYS A 22 8.42 17.47 -15.71
C LYS A 22 8.91 16.37 -14.77
N SER A 23 8.03 15.48 -14.32
CA SER A 23 8.44 14.40 -13.45
C SER A 23 9.31 13.39 -14.22
N PRO A 24 10.42 12.91 -13.64
CA PRO A 24 11.27 11.90 -14.27
C PRO A 24 10.66 10.49 -14.24
N LEU A 25 9.49 10.31 -13.62
CA LEU A 25 8.84 9.02 -13.47
C LEU A 25 8.11 8.62 -14.75
N SER A 26 8.38 7.40 -15.22
CA SER A 26 7.64 6.77 -16.29
C SER A 26 6.26 6.28 -15.82
N VAL A 27 5.35 6.06 -16.77
CA VAL A 27 4.00 5.51 -16.49
C VAL A 27 4.08 4.16 -15.77
N ILE A 28 5.09 3.34 -16.11
CA ILE A 28 5.31 2.02 -15.51
C ILE A 28 5.71 2.17 -14.04
N GLU A 29 6.60 3.12 -13.72
CA GLU A 29 7.02 3.38 -12.33
C GLU A 29 5.87 3.94 -11.50
N VAL A 30 5.05 4.84 -12.06
CA VAL A 30 3.84 5.34 -11.39
C VAL A 30 2.88 4.18 -11.07
N ALA A 31 2.66 3.27 -12.02
CA ALA A 31 1.80 2.10 -11.80
C ALA A 31 2.35 1.21 -10.67
N GLN A 32 3.66 0.95 -10.65
CA GLN A 32 4.29 0.18 -9.58
C GLN A 32 4.13 0.84 -8.20
N LEU A 33 4.27 2.16 -8.13
CA LEU A 33 4.07 2.92 -6.89
C LEU A 33 2.61 2.83 -6.42
N MET A 34 1.63 2.95 -7.33
CA MET A 34 0.22 2.77 -7.00
C MET A 34 -0.10 1.35 -6.53
N ASP A 35 0.50 0.33 -7.16
CA ASP A 35 0.33 -1.07 -6.75
C ASP A 35 0.89 -1.34 -5.35
N ILE A 36 1.98 -0.68 -4.97
CA ILE A 36 2.55 -0.79 -3.62
C ILE A 36 1.58 -0.21 -2.58
N ILE A 37 0.99 0.95 -2.86
CA ILE A 37 0.01 1.59 -1.96
C ILE A 37 -1.22 0.69 -1.82
N LYS A 38 -1.81 0.25 -2.93
CA LYS A 38 -3.02 -0.58 -2.95
C LYS A 38 -2.84 -1.93 -2.24
N ARG A 39 -1.67 -2.57 -2.41
CA ARG A 39 -1.33 -3.79 -1.65
C ARG A 39 -1.16 -3.53 -0.17
N GLY A 40 -0.54 -2.40 0.19
CA GLY A 40 -0.42 -1.96 1.58
C GLY A 40 -1.77 -1.75 2.27
N GLU A 41 -2.72 -1.13 1.59
CA GLU A 41 -4.08 -0.94 2.08
C GLU A 41 -4.83 -2.26 2.24
N ALA A 42 -4.70 -3.18 1.28
CA ALA A 42 -5.31 -4.51 1.36
C ALA A 42 -4.80 -5.31 2.57
N MET A 43 -3.50 -5.22 2.89
CA MET A 43 -2.92 -5.87 4.08
C MET A 43 -3.32 -5.19 5.40
N LYS A 44 -3.64 -3.89 5.38
CA LYS A 44 -4.14 -3.19 6.57
C LYS A 44 -5.60 -3.54 6.87
N ASN A 45 -6.36 -3.89 5.83
CA ASN A 45 -7.78 -4.22 5.91
C ASN A 45 -8.07 -5.72 6.07
N SER A 46 -7.06 -6.60 6.08
CA SER A 46 -7.28 -7.97 6.54
C SER A 46 -7.54 -7.93 8.04
N PRO A 47 -8.78 -8.16 8.52
CA PRO A 47 -8.99 -8.35 9.93
C PRO A 47 -8.17 -9.59 10.28
N SER A 48 -7.32 -9.47 11.29
CA SER A 48 -6.90 -10.63 12.06
C SER A 48 -8.18 -11.19 12.71
N GLU A 49 -8.98 -11.91 11.95
CA GLU A 49 -9.95 -12.85 12.48
C GLU A 49 -9.11 -13.92 13.15
N SER A 50 -8.76 -13.63 14.40
CA SER A 50 -8.36 -14.61 15.37
C SER A 50 -9.48 -15.64 15.38
N LEU A 51 -9.25 -16.74 14.68
CA LEU A 51 -10.11 -17.91 14.66
C LEU A 51 -10.14 -18.51 16.07
N PHE A 52 -10.85 -17.84 16.99
CA PHE A 52 -11.16 -18.32 18.32
C PHE A 52 -12.22 -19.40 18.19
N PHE A 53 -11.77 -20.59 17.78
CA PHE A 53 -12.57 -21.80 17.92
C PHE A 53 -12.66 -22.13 19.41
N SER A 54 -13.71 -21.64 20.07
CA SER A 54 -14.10 -22.14 21.39
C SER A 54 -14.63 -23.57 21.24
N PHE A 55 -13.74 -24.54 21.39
CA PHE A 55 -14.14 -25.94 21.53
C PHE A 55 -14.81 -26.13 22.90
N SER A 56 -16.13 -26.09 22.94
CA SER A 56 -16.92 -26.60 24.05
C SER A 56 -17.13 -28.09 23.81
N VAL A 57 -16.38 -28.92 24.55
CA VAL A 57 -16.69 -30.34 24.70
C VAL A 57 -17.67 -30.45 25.87
N ASN A 58 -18.87 -30.92 25.56
CA ASN A 58 -19.88 -31.34 26.53
C ASN A 58 -19.75 -32.85 26.72
#